data_AF-A0AAX3J9S7-F1
#
_entry.id   AF-A0AAX3J9S7-F1
#
_cell.length_a   1.000
_cell.length_b   1.000
_cell.length_c   1.000
_cell.angle_alpha   90.00
_cell.angle_beta   90.00
_cell.angle_gamma   90.00
#
_symmetry.space_group_name_H-M   'P 1'
#
loop_
_entity.id
_entity.type
_entity.pdbx_description
1 polymer ?
#
loop_
_entity_poly.entity_id
_entity_poly.type
_entity_poly.pdbx_seq_one_letter_code
_entity_poly.pdbx_strand_id
1 'polypeptide(L)'
;MVLADSEWSGRRQLRLSPAVSGIYLNRNGLDSGFDEHGQQRIALPARITGELNALDTLLNRSGWRRVKAESDDAMLHHLAAEKFSEA
;
A
#
# COMPACT_ATOMS: atom_id res chain seq x y z
N MET A 1 -6.49 -6.75 1.68
CA MET A 1 -6.96 -7.46 0.46
C MET A 1 -6.02 -7.15 -0.69
N VAL A 2 -5.80 -8.07 -1.62
CA VAL A 2 -4.99 -7.83 -2.82
C VAL A 2 -5.94 -7.65 -4.01
N LEU A 3 -5.79 -6.54 -4.72
CA LEU A 3 -6.65 -6.14 -5.85
C LEU A 3 -5.96 -6.47 -7.17
N ALA A 4 -6.70 -7.06 -8.10
CA ALA A 4 -6.25 -7.15 -9.49
C ALA A 4 -6.11 -5.76 -10.10
N ASP A 5 -5.32 -5.61 -11.18
CA ASP A 5 -5.11 -4.30 -11.81
C ASP A 5 -6.43 -3.63 -12.25
N SER A 6 -7.38 -4.43 -12.75
CA SER A 6 -8.70 -3.93 -13.12
C SER A 6 -9.55 -3.45 -11.94
N GLU A 7 -9.32 -3.97 -10.74
CA GLU A 7 -9.98 -3.55 -9.50
C GLU A 7 -9.24 -2.38 -8.83
N TRP A 8 -7.96 -2.22 -9.15
CA TRP A 8 -7.12 -1.13 -8.69
C TRP A 8 -7.35 0.15 -9.49
N SER A 9 -7.55 0.07 -10.80
CA SER A 9 -7.75 1.25 -11.66
C SER A 9 -8.62 0.95 -12.87
N GLY A 10 -9.11 2.01 -13.51
CA GLY A 10 -9.95 1.91 -14.70
C GLY A 10 -11.41 1.61 -14.40
N ARG A 11 -12.12 1.04 -15.38
CA ARG A 11 -13.59 0.94 -15.35
C ARG A 11 -14.14 0.02 -14.25
N ARG A 12 -13.35 -0.95 -13.80
CA ARG A 12 -13.73 -1.94 -12.78
C ARG A 12 -13.17 -1.61 -11.40
N GLN A 13 -12.60 -0.41 -11.22
CA GLN A 13 -12.02 0.01 -9.96
C GLN A 13 -13.04 -0.14 -8.82
N LEU A 14 -12.62 -0.81 -7.75
CA LEU A 14 -13.45 -0.96 -6.57
C LEU A 14 -13.59 0.37 -5.83
N ARG A 15 -14.82 0.71 -5.44
CA ARG A 15 -15.09 1.85 -4.56
C ARG A 15 -14.93 1.41 -3.12
N LEU A 16 -13.86 1.88 -2.49
CA LEU A 16 -13.53 1.59 -1.10
C LEU A 16 -14.29 2.55 -0.18
N SER A 17 -14.83 2.02 0.93
CA SER A 17 -15.54 2.83 1.92
C SER A 17 -14.54 3.45 2.89
N PRO A 18 -14.48 4.78 3.04
CA PRO A 18 -13.62 5.43 4.04
C PRO A 18 -13.96 5.04 5.48
N ALA A 19 -15.22 4.62 5.71
CA ALA A 19 -15.74 4.28 7.04
C ALA A 19 -15.32 2.88 7.53
N VAL A 20 -14.78 2.04 6.64
CA VAL A 20 -14.36 0.68 6.97
C VAL A 20 -12.85 0.63 6.93
N SER A 21 -12.20 0.31 8.05
CA SER A 21 -10.75 0.20 8.09
C SER A 21 -10.25 -0.94 7.20
N GLY A 22 -9.30 -0.64 6.31
CA GLY A 22 -8.82 -1.63 5.35
C GLY A 22 -7.54 -1.21 4.65
N ILE A 23 -6.71 -2.20 4.35
CA ILE A 23 -5.49 -2.08 3.55
C ILE A 23 -5.68 -2.90 2.27
N TYR A 24 -5.55 -2.24 1.13
CA TYR A 24 -5.75 -2.80 -0.19
C TYR A 24 -4.47 -2.65 -1.01
N LEU A 25 -3.89 -3.75 -1.47
CA LEU A 25 -2.63 -3.76 -2.22
C LEU A 25 -2.89 -3.97 -3.71
N ASN A 26 -2.11 -3.35 -4.57
CA ASN A 26 -2.11 -3.68 -5.99
C ASN A 26 -1.37 -5.03 -6.22
N ARG A 27 -1.99 -5.95 -6.96
CA ARG A 27 -1.41 -7.27 -7.24
C ARG A 27 -0.10 -7.18 -8.01
N ASN A 28 -0.06 -6.38 -9.07
CA ASN A 28 1.16 -6.23 -9.89
C ASN A 28 2.32 -5.61 -9.11
N GLY A 29 2.03 -4.61 -8.26
CA GLY A 29 3.00 -4.03 -7.34
C GLY A 29 3.52 -5.02 -6.30
N LEU A 30 2.69 -5.98 -5.86
CA LEU A 30 3.12 -7.05 -4.96
C LEU A 30 4.01 -8.08 -5.69
N ASP A 31 3.62 -8.48 -6.90
CA ASP A 31 4.33 -9.47 -7.72
C ASP A 31 5.72 -8.96 -8.17
N SER A 32 5.89 -7.64 -8.33
CA SER A 32 7.17 -6.99 -8.68
C SER A 32 7.88 -6.34 -7.49
N GLY A 33 7.23 -6.34 -6.32
CA GLY A 33 7.62 -5.56 -5.14
C GLY A 33 8.85 -6.07 -4.42
N PHE A 34 9.19 -7.34 -4.61
CA PHE A 34 10.25 -8.03 -3.89
C PHE A 34 11.16 -8.79 -4.85
N ASP A 35 12.40 -8.97 -4.46
CA ASP A 35 13.33 -9.87 -5.14
C ASP A 35 13.16 -11.33 -4.69
N GLU A 36 13.96 -12.21 -5.27
CA GLU A 36 13.99 -13.64 -4.94
C GLU A 36 14.44 -13.95 -3.50
N HIS A 37 15.05 -12.98 -2.82
CA HIS A 37 15.46 -13.07 -1.41
C HIS A 37 14.42 -12.47 -0.45
N GLY A 38 13.28 -11.98 -0.97
CA GLY A 38 12.24 -11.33 -0.19
C GLY A 38 12.61 -9.92 0.27
N GLN A 39 13.63 -9.29 -0.32
CA GLN A 39 13.94 -7.88 -0.08
C GLN A 39 13.05 -7.00 -0.94
N GLN A 40 12.52 -5.94 -0.32
CA GLN A 40 11.67 -5.00 -1.03
C GLN A 40 12.48 -4.20 -2.05
N ARG A 41 12.01 -4.17 -3.29
CA ARG A 41 12.62 -3.43 -4.41
C ARG A 41 11.92 -2.11 -4.71
N ILE A 42 10.61 -2.06 -4.50
CA ILE A 42 9.79 -0.85 -4.70
C ILE A 42 8.83 -0.66 -3.54
N ALA A 43 8.52 0.59 -3.22
CA ALA A 43 7.51 0.91 -2.21
C ALA A 43 6.13 0.42 -2.69
N LEU A 44 5.45 -0.40 -1.90
CA LEU A 44 4.22 -1.07 -2.34
C LEU A 44 3.06 -0.08 -2.37
N PRO A 45 2.42 0.13 -3.53
CA PRO A 45 1.22 0.96 -3.59
C PRO A 45 0.07 0.28 -2.82
N ALA A 46 -0.50 1.03 -1.88
CA ALA A 46 -1.57 0.60 -1.01
C ALA A 46 -2.66 1.68 -0.93
N ARG A 47 -3.93 1.28 -1.10
CA ARG A 47 -5.05 2.11 -0.69
C ARG A 47 -5.43 1.78 0.73
N ILE A 48 -5.52 2.81 1.57
CA ILE A 48 -5.77 2.67 2.98
C ILE A 48 -7.01 3.47 3.35
N THR A 49 -7.86 2.85 4.16
CA THR A 49 -9.12 3.41 4.67
C THR A 49 -9.15 3.23 6.19
N GLY A 50 -9.88 4.09 6.89
CA GLY A 50 -9.93 4.12 8.35
C GLY A 50 -8.93 5.09 9.00
N GLU A 51 -8.54 4.79 10.24
CA GLU A 51 -7.71 5.69 11.06
C GLU A 51 -6.21 5.46 10.78
N LEU A 52 -5.56 6.47 10.18
CA LEU A 52 -4.20 6.36 9.67
C LEU A 52 -3.13 6.38 10.78
N ASN A 53 -3.33 7.12 11.87
CA ASN A 53 -2.32 7.27 12.91
C ASN A 53 -2.14 5.99 13.74
N ALA A 54 -3.25 5.32 14.04
CA ALA A 54 -3.31 4.02 14.67
C ALA A 54 -2.68 2.96 13.77
N LEU A 55 -2.96 3.02 12.46
CA LEU A 55 -2.29 2.13 11.51
C LEU A 55 -0.77 2.38 11.47
N ASP A 56 -0.31 3.64 11.44
CA ASP A 56 1.12 3.95 11.45
C ASP A 56 1.82 3.40 12.69
N THR A 57 1.16 3.47 13.85
CA THR A 57 1.66 2.86 15.09
C THR A 57 1.85 1.35 14.95
N LEU A 58 0.94 0.66 14.26
CA LEU A 58 1.04 -0.78 14.01
C LEU A 58 2.13 -1.11 12.98
N LEU A 59 2.17 -0.36 11.87
CA LEU A 59 3.17 -0.53 10.83
C LEU A 59 4.59 -0.38 11.40
N ASN A 60 4.84 0.70 12.15
CA ASN A 60 6.16 0.96 12.74
C ASN A 60 6.61 -0.18 13.66
N ARG A 61 5.71 -0.77 14.46
CA ARG A 61 6.03 -1.94 15.31
C ARG A 61 6.38 -3.19 14.50
N SER A 62 5.90 -3.29 13.27
CA SER A 62 6.15 -4.41 12.36
C SER A 62 7.34 -4.19 11.41
N GLY A 63 8.08 -3.08 11.58
CA GLY A 63 9.18 -2.73 10.69
C GLY A 63 8.72 -2.21 9.32
N TRP A 64 7.51 -1.66 9.25
CA TRP A 64 6.94 -1.03 8.06
C TRP A 64 6.63 0.43 8.33
N ARG A 65 6.65 1.25 7.28
CA ARG A 65 6.22 2.65 7.32
C ARG A 65 5.29 2.94 6.15
N ARG A 66 4.36 3.86 6.39
CA ARG A 66 3.49 4.42 5.36
C ARG A 66 4.09 5.72 4.87
N VAL A 67 4.19 5.88 3.56
CA VAL A 67 4.62 7.09 2.88
C VAL A 67 3.45 7.62 2.07
N LYS A 68 3.26 8.94 2.05
CA LYS A 68 2.22 9.55 1.24
C LYS A 68 2.59 9.41 -0.23
N ALA A 69 1.66 8.95 -1.07
CA ALA A 69 1.86 8.94 -2.50
C ALA A 69 1.68 10.34 -3.08
N GLU A 70 2.46 10.69 -4.10
CA GLU A 70 2.24 11.89 -4.89
C GLU A 70 1.11 11.65 -5.89
N SER A 71 -0.13 11.79 -5.41
CA SER A 71 -1.35 11.52 -6.18
C SER A 71 -2.54 12.31 -5.65
N ASP A 72 -3.52 12.56 -6.51
CA ASP A 72 -4.82 13.11 -6.14
C ASP A 72 -5.70 12.10 -5.38
N ASP A 73 -5.34 10.82 -5.40
CA ASP A 73 -6.02 9.78 -4.64
C ASP A 73 -5.61 9.84 -3.16
N ALA A 74 -6.45 10.47 -2.34
CA ALA A 74 -6.20 10.66 -0.91
C ALA A 74 -6.04 9.35 -0.11
N MET A 75 -6.51 8.23 -0.64
CA MET A 75 -6.35 6.91 -0.01
C MET A 75 -5.05 6.23 -0.42
N LEU A 76 -4.38 6.71 -1.48
CA LEU A 76 -3.18 6.10 -2.01
C LEU A 76 -1.95 6.47 -1.18
N HIS A 77 -1.25 5.42 -0.75
CA HIS A 77 -0.01 5.49 0.00
C HIS A 77 0.97 4.45 -0.53
N HIS A 78 2.22 4.57 -0.11
CA HIS A 78 3.22 3.54 -0.31
C HIS A 78 3.62 2.91 1.02
N LEU A 79 3.71 1.58 1.05
CA LEU A 79 4.24 0.84 2.19
C LEU A 79 5.71 0.48 1.91
N ALA A 80 6.58 0.87 2.83
CA ALA A 80 8.01 0.59 2.77
C ALA A 80 8.43 -0.13 4.05
N ALA A 81 9.26 -1.17 3.91
CA ALA A 81 9.95 -1.77 5.04
C ALA A 81 10.99 -0.79 5.58
N GLU A 82 11.32 -0.85 6.87
CA GLU A 82 12.33 0.03 7.49
C GLU A 82 13.70 -0.06 6.79
N LYS A 83 14.04 -1.25 6.30
CA LYS A 83 15.30 -1.51 5.59
C LYS A 83 15.24 -1.12 4.11
N PHE A 84 14.08 -0.67 3.62
CA PHE A 84 13.93 -0.18 2.25
C PHE A 84 14.47 1.25 2.15
N SER A 85 15.57 1.41 1.41
CA SER A 85 16.07 2.71 0.94
C SER A 85 15.55 2.95 -0.47
N GLU A 86 14.85 4.06 -0.69
CA GLU A 86 14.68 4.58 -2.05
C GLU A 86 16.07 4.98 -2.55
N ALA A 87 16.53 4.32 -3.61
CA ALA A 87 17.81 4.60 -4.26
C ALA A 87 17.74 5.88 -5.09
#